data_AF-A0A7W0F122-F1
#
_entry.id   AF-A0A7W0F122-F1
#
_cell.length_a   1.000
_cell.length_b   1.000
_cell.length_c   1.000
_cell.angle_alpha   90.00
_cell.angle_beta   90.00
_cell.angle_gamma   90.00
#
_symmetry.space_group_name_H-M   'P 1'
#
loop_
_entity.id
_entity.type
_entity.pdbx_description
1 polymer ?
#
loop_
_entity_poly.entity_id
_entity_poly.type
_entity_poly.pdbx_seq_one_letter_code
_entity_poly.pdbx_strand_id
1 'polypeptide(L)' 'MNSIPAYIKNIRSRLGLTQTEFAAMIGKRRYVISDYETGRSSPPGKVLVKIQEIEKKELNPV' A
#
# COMPACT_ATOMS: atom_id res chain seq x y z
N MET A 1 10.25 -5.72 13.46
CA MET A 1 9.49 -5.48 12.21
C MET A 1 8.24 -4.69 12.57
N ASN A 2 8.22 -3.36 12.44
CA ASN A 2 7.03 -2.50 12.64
C ASN A 2 7.31 -1.08 12.09
N SER A 3 7.59 -0.95 10.79
CA SER A 3 7.72 0.36 10.12
C SER A 3 6.67 0.52 9.04
N ILE A 4 6.21 1.77 8.84
CA ILE A 4 5.22 2.10 7.80
C ILE A 4 5.66 1.60 6.40
N PRO A 5 6.93 1.76 5.98
CA PRO A 5 7.39 1.21 4.70
C PRO A 5 7.22 -0.30 4.57
N ALA A 6 7.62 -1.05 5.60
CA ALA A 6 7.50 -2.51 5.62
C ALA A 6 6.03 -2.96 5.61
N TYR A 7 5.17 -2.26 6.35
CA TYR A 7 3.72 -2.53 6.38
C TYR A 7 3.08 -2.42 4.99
N ILE A 8 3.37 -1.33 4.26
CA ILE A 8 2.84 -1.09 2.91
C ILE A 8 3.31 -2.17 1.94
N LYS A 9 4.61 -2.48 1.96
CA LYS A 9 5.20 -3.52 1.11
C LYS A 9 4.61 -4.90 1.39
N ASN A 10 4.35 -5.22 2.66
CA ASN A 10 3.78 -6.51 3.06
C ASN A 10 2.34 -6.66 2.57
N ILE A 11 1.50 -5.63 2.69
CA ILE A 11 0.14 -5.67 2.15
C ILE A 11 0.16 -5.89 0.65
N ARG A 12 0.92 -5.05 -0.09
CA ARG A 12 1.02 -5.18 -1.53
C ARG A 12 1.46 -6.59 -1.95
N SER A 13 2.48 -7.13 -1.29
CA SER A 13 3.04 -8.45 -1.60
C SER A 13 2.03 -9.57 -1.28
N ARG A 14 1.29 -9.47 -0.18
CA ARG A 14 0.24 -10.43 0.19
C ARG A 14 -0.91 -10.45 -0.81
N LEU A 15 -1.21 -9.31 -1.44
CA LEU A 15 -2.21 -9.21 -2.50
C LEU A 15 -1.67 -9.64 -3.89
N GLY A 16 -0.38 -9.99 -4.00
CA GLY A 16 0.22 -10.39 -5.27
C GLY A 16 0.39 -9.25 -6.29
N LEU A 17 0.29 -7.99 -5.86
CA LEU A 17 0.25 -6.84 -6.74
C LEU A 17 1.65 -6.26 -7.02
N THR A 18 1.85 -5.76 -8.22
CA THR A 18 2.97 -4.86 -8.54
C THR A 18 2.77 -3.49 -7.89
N GLN A 19 3.84 -2.70 -7.78
CA GLN A 19 3.73 -1.32 -7.28
C GLN A 19 2.83 -0.45 -8.18
N THR A 20 2.75 -0.75 -9.48
CA THR A 20 1.90 -0.03 -10.43
C THR A 20 0.42 -0.31 -10.16
N GLU A 21 0.03 -1.60 -10.04
CA GLU A 21 -1.36 -1.99 -9.77
C GLU A 21 -1.82 -1.48 -8.42
N PHE A 22 -0.98 -1.63 -7.40
CA PHE A 22 -1.30 -1.13 -6.06
C PHE A 22 -1.44 0.39 -6.03
N ALA A 23 -0.60 1.12 -6.77
CA ALA A 23 -0.74 2.57 -6.90
C ALA A 23 -2.06 2.96 -7.57
N ALA A 24 -2.48 2.22 -8.60
CA ALA A 24 -3.74 2.46 -9.30
C ALA A 24 -4.94 2.30 -8.35
N MET A 25 -4.94 1.29 -7.48
CA MET A 25 -6.01 1.05 -6.51
C MET A 25 -6.19 2.20 -5.50
N ILE A 26 -5.11 2.92 -5.16
CA ILE A 26 -5.16 4.04 -4.21
C ILE A 26 -5.08 5.42 -4.90
N GLY A 27 -5.18 5.48 -6.23
CA GLY A 27 -5.15 6.74 -6.99
C GLY A 27 -3.81 7.46 -6.91
N LYS A 28 -2.70 6.73 -6.95
CA LYS A 28 -1.33 7.26 -6.91
C LYS A 28 -0.51 6.79 -8.11
N ARG A 29 0.64 7.44 -8.29
CA ARG A 29 1.64 7.03 -9.29
C ARG A 29 2.57 5.97 -8.68
N ARG A 30 3.10 5.07 -9.50
CA ARG A 30 4.01 3.98 -9.05
C ARG A 30 5.18 4.46 -8.20
N TYR A 31 5.83 5.57 -8.58
CA TYR A 31 6.99 6.08 -7.82
C TYR A 31 6.61 6.51 -6.39
N VAL A 32 5.37 6.94 -6.16
CA VAL A 32 4.88 7.29 -4.82
C VAL A 32 4.83 6.06 -3.91
N ILE A 33 4.43 4.90 -4.44
CA ILE A 33 4.51 3.62 -3.69
C ILE A 33 5.96 3.26 -3.40
N SER A 34 6.85 3.41 -4.38
CA SER A 34 8.27 3.17 -4.18
C SER A 34 8.85 4.04 -3.06
N ASP A 35 8.47 5.32 -3.01
CA ASP A 35 8.95 6.25 -1.97
C ASP A 35 8.42 5.85 -0.59
N TYR A 36 7.16 5.41 -0.50
CA TYR A 36 6.59 4.91 0.75
C TYR A 36 7.26 3.61 1.21
N GLU A 37 7.44 2.63 0.31
CA GLU A 37 8.02 1.32 0.63
C GLU A 37 9.52 1.37 0.95
N THR A 38 10.21 2.44 0.53
CA THR A 38 11.63 2.68 0.85
C THR A 38 11.83 3.67 2.00
N GLY A 39 10.76 4.30 2.49
CA GLY A 39 10.83 5.32 3.55
C GLY A 39 11.38 6.67 3.08
N ARG A 40 11.49 6.90 1.75
CA ARG A 40 11.88 8.21 1.19
C ARG A 40 10.82 9.27 1.44
N SER A 41 9.55 8.88 1.53
CA SER A 41 8.47 9.77 1.96
C SER A 41 7.47 9.06 2.86
N SER A 42 6.78 9.82 3.70
CA SER A 42 5.73 9.32 4.57
C SER A 42 4.36 9.45 3.90
N PRO A 43 3.54 8.39 3.87
CA PRO A 43 2.19 8.47 3.35
C PRO A 43 1.31 9.34 4.26
N PRO A 44 0.44 10.20 3.69
CA PRO A 44 -0.60 10.87 4.46
C PRO A 44 -1.54 9.86 5.14
N GLY A 45 -2.14 10.22 6.28
CA GLY A 45 -3.08 9.35 7.00
C GLY A 45 -4.22 8.79 6.13
N LYS A 46 -4.79 9.62 5.24
CA LYS A 46 -5.81 9.18 4.27
C LYS A 46 -5.35 8.05 3.34
N VAL A 47 -4.07 7.99 3.00
CA VAL A 47 -3.50 6.91 2.18
C VAL A 47 -3.40 5.63 3.01
N LEU A 48 -2.99 5.72 4.27
CA LEU A 48 -2.93 4.57 5.18
C LEU A 48 -4.31 3.96 5.40
N VAL A 49 -5.34 4.79 5.61
CA VAL A 49 -6.73 4.33 5.71
C VAL A 49 -7.15 3.60 4.43
N LYS A 50 -6.83 4.16 3.25
CA LYS A 50 -7.19 3.52 1.98
C LYS A 50 -6.51 2.17 1.77
N ILE A 51 -5.25 2.05 2.17
CA ILE A 51 -4.50 0.78 2.13
C ILE A 51 -5.15 -0.27 3.04
N GLN A 52 -5.56 0.13 4.25
CA GLN A 52 -6.26 -0.77 5.19
C GLN A 52 -7.63 -1.22 4.65
N GLU A 53 -8.38 -0.33 4.00
CA GLU A 53 -9.66 -0.70 3.36
C GLU A 53 -9.46 -1.75 2.27
N ILE A 54 -8.45 -1.59 1.42
CA ILE A 54 -8.11 -2.56 0.37
C ILE A 54 -7.74 -3.90 1.00
N GLU A 55 -6.86 -3.90 2.00
CA GLU A 55 -6.47 -5.12 2.71
C GLU A 55 -7.70 -5.86 3.28
N LYS A 56 -8.61 -5.16 3.95
CA LYS A 56 -9.82 -5.77 4.53
C LYS A 56 -10.76 -6.33 3.47
N LYS A 57 -10.92 -5.64 2.34
CA LYS A 57 -11.82 -6.08 1.26
C LYS A 57 -11.36 -7.37 0.61
N GLU A 58 -10.05 -7.51 0.39
CA GLU A 58 -9.49 -8.69 -0.29
C GLU A 58 -9.35 -9.90 0.66
N LEU A 59 -9.35 -9.70 1.99
CA LEU A 59 -9.32 -10.79 2.98
C LEU A 59 -10.71 -11.34 3.34
N ASN A 60 -11.77 -10.59 3.05
CA ASN A 60 -13.16 -11.04 3.17
C ASN A 60 -13.84 -10.91 1.80
N PRO A 61 -13.54 -11.81 0.84
CA PRO A 61 -14.34 -11.89 -0.37
C PRO A 61 -15.76 -12.28 0.04
N VAL A 62 -16.75 -11.43 -0.30
CA VAL A 62 -18.18 -11.73 -0.17
C VAL A 62 -18.51 -12.97 -1.02
#